data_AF-A0A8T4IX95-F1
#
_entry.id   AF-A0A8T4IX95-F1
#
_cell.length_a   1.000
_cell.length_b   1.000
_cell.length_c   1.000
_cell.angle_alpha   90.00
_cell.angle_beta   90.00
_cell.angle_gamma   90.00
#
_symmetry.space_group_name_H-M   'P 1'
#
loop_
_entity.id
_entity.type
_entity.pdbx_description
1 polymer ?
#
loop_
_entity_poly.entity_id
_entity_poly.type
_entity_poly.pdbx_seq_one_letter_code
_entity_poly.pdbx_strand_id
1 'polypeptide(L)'
;RDGLPAWHHATYDDLLRRATHAHSTGLTASDPDAHMAGSEVMVGLIERLVAVWDGRPARGYGGTADVVAYARRAGVPVHVLWPEGASRD
;
A
#
# COMPACT_ATOMS: atom_id res chain seq x y z
N ARG A 1 11.50 2.06 7.18
CA ARG A 1 12.95 1.72 7.07
C ARG A 1 13.30 0.48 7.88
N ASP A 2 13.08 0.47 9.19
CA ASP A 2 13.61 -0.57 10.08
C ASP A 2 13.00 -1.98 9.89
N GLY A 3 11.78 -2.06 9.34
CA GLY A 3 11.16 -3.34 8.94
C GLY A 3 11.69 -3.94 7.62
N LEU A 4 12.61 -3.26 6.93
CA LEU A 4 13.21 -3.74 5.69
C LEU A 4 14.59 -4.36 5.96
N PRO A 5 15.02 -5.37 5.17
CA PRO A 5 16.39 -5.85 5.20
C PRO A 5 17.39 -4.71 5.00
N ALA A 6 18.54 -4.75 5.70
CA ALA A 6 19.54 -3.68 5.67
C ALA A 6 20.01 -3.31 4.25
N TRP A 7 20.11 -4.30 3.36
CA TRP A 7 20.51 -4.10 1.97
C TRP A 7 19.50 -3.26 1.15
N HIS A 8 18.26 -3.13 1.61
CA HIS A 8 17.23 -2.31 0.97
C HIS A 8 17.17 -0.86 1.50
N HIS A 9 17.89 -0.54 2.58
CA HIS A 9 17.78 0.78 3.23
C HIS A 9 18.21 1.91 2.30
N ALA A 10 19.32 1.76 1.57
CA ALA A 10 19.80 2.79 0.64
C ALA A 10 18.77 3.11 -0.46
N THR A 11 18.12 2.09 -1.02
CA THR A 11 17.07 2.28 -2.02
C THR A 11 15.84 2.96 -1.43
N TYR A 12 15.42 2.57 -0.22
CA TYR A 12 14.31 3.21 0.48
C TYR A 12 14.59 4.70 0.74
N ASP A 13 15.78 5.01 1.25
CA ASP A 13 16.20 6.37 1.58
C ASP A 13 16.32 7.24 0.30
N ASP A 14 16.79 6.67 -0.83
CA ASP A 14 16.82 7.37 -2.12
C ASP A 14 15.42 7.72 -2.65
N LEU A 15 14.50 6.75 -2.61
CA LEU A 15 13.12 6.96 -3.04
C LEU A 15 12.42 8.04 -2.20
N LEU A 16 12.61 8.00 -0.88
CA LEU A 16 12.02 8.99 0.02
C LEU A 16 12.58 10.39 -0.24
N ARG A 17 13.90 10.51 -0.45
CA ARG A 17 14.56 11.78 -0.76
C ARG A 17 14.10 12.40 -2.09
N ARG A 18 13.69 11.58 -3.04
CA ARG A 18 13.22 12.01 -4.37
C ARG A 18 11.72 12.30 -4.42
N ALA A 19 10.97 11.97 -3.38
CA ALA A 19 9.53 12.21 -3.34
C ALA A 19 9.23 13.71 -3.30
N THR A 20 8.35 14.18 -4.19
CA THR A 20 7.88 15.58 -4.17
C THR A 20 7.04 15.87 -2.94
N HIS A 21 6.27 14.88 -2.48
CA HIS A 21 5.44 14.97 -1.29
C HIS A 21 5.54 13.66 -0.49
N ALA A 22 5.61 13.80 0.83
CA ALA A 22 5.51 12.70 1.77
C ALA A 22 4.42 13.04 2.79
N HIS A 23 3.44 12.15 2.94
CA HIS A 23 2.35 12.31 3.89
C HIS A 23 2.57 11.37 5.07
N SER A 24 2.57 11.91 6.29
CA SER A 24 2.70 11.14 7.52
C SER A 24 1.32 10.90 8.14
N THR A 25 1.11 9.70 8.68
CA THR A 25 -0.08 9.37 9.48
C THR A 25 0.02 9.89 10.92
N GLY A 26 1.22 10.30 11.36
CA GLY A 26 1.51 10.64 12.76
C GLY A 26 1.68 9.44 13.69
N LEU A 27 1.48 8.22 13.18
CA LEU A 27 1.68 6.98 13.94
C LEU A 27 3.16 6.59 13.94
N THR A 28 3.67 6.17 15.09
CA THR A 28 5.08 5.78 15.27
C THR A 28 5.31 4.28 15.15
N ALA A 29 4.27 3.47 15.42
CA ALA A 29 4.29 2.03 15.19
C ALA A 29 4.06 1.72 13.71
N SER A 30 4.63 0.59 13.25
CA SER A 30 4.40 0.04 11.91
C SER A 30 3.60 -1.26 12.02
N ASP A 31 2.44 -1.18 12.65
CA ASP A 31 1.49 -2.28 12.85
C ASP A 31 0.39 -2.28 11.75
N PRO A 32 -0.48 -3.31 11.71
CA PRO A 32 -1.55 -3.39 10.72
C PRO A 32 -2.48 -2.16 10.69
N ASP A 33 -2.77 -1.55 11.83
CA ASP A 33 -3.58 -0.33 11.92
C ASP A 33 -2.87 0.87 11.27
N ALA A 34 -1.56 1.02 11.51
CA ALA A 34 -0.76 2.05 10.86
C ALA A 34 -0.68 1.85 9.33
N HIS A 35 -0.60 0.59 8.87
CA HIS A 35 -0.64 0.27 7.43
C HIS A 35 -1.97 0.66 6.80
N MET A 36 -3.08 0.38 7.48
CA MET A 36 -4.39 0.79 6.98
C MET A 36 -4.56 2.31 7.02
N ALA A 37 -4.21 2.99 8.11
CA ALA A 37 -4.29 4.44 8.20
C ALA A 37 -3.50 5.14 7.07
N GLY A 38 -2.29 4.64 6.76
CA GLY A 38 -1.51 5.15 5.63
C GLY A 38 -2.19 4.91 4.28
N SER A 39 -2.84 3.76 4.13
CA SER A 39 -3.60 3.41 2.94
C SER A 39 -4.84 4.29 2.74
N GLU A 40 -5.54 4.65 3.83
CA GLU A 40 -6.70 5.56 3.78
C GLU A 40 -6.28 6.97 3.36
N VAL A 41 -5.19 7.49 3.93
CA VAL A 41 -4.59 8.77 3.51
C VAL A 41 -4.24 8.73 2.02
N MET A 42 -3.57 7.67 1.57
CA MET A 42 -3.22 7.51 0.16
C MET A 42 -4.46 7.47 -0.74
N VAL A 43 -5.48 6.69 -0.39
CA VAL A 43 -6.71 6.57 -1.20
C VAL A 43 -7.47 7.90 -1.27
N GLY A 44 -7.47 8.70 -0.19
CA GLY A 44 -8.10 10.02 -0.19
C GLY A 44 -7.40 11.07 -1.08
N LEU A 45 -6.17 10.80 -1.53
CA LEU A 45 -5.36 11.72 -2.33
C LEU A 45 -5.26 11.34 -3.81
N ILE A 46 -5.75 10.16 -4.20
CA ILE A 46 -5.62 9.63 -5.58
C ILE A 46 -6.97 9.59 -6.29
N GLU A 47 -6.93 9.70 -7.62
CA GLU A 47 -8.11 9.59 -8.48
C GLU A 47 -8.34 8.17 -9.00
N ARG A 48 -7.32 7.29 -8.90
CA ARG A 48 -7.36 5.90 -9.35
C ARG A 48 -6.34 5.06 -8.59
N LEU A 49 -6.74 3.84 -8.21
CA LEU A 49 -5.86 2.84 -7.63
C LEU A 49 -5.51 1.78 -8.67
N VAL A 50 -4.21 1.50 -8.84
CA VAL A 50 -3.73 0.32 -9.58
C VAL A 50 -3.21 -0.69 -8.56
N ALA A 51 -3.83 -1.86 -8.51
CA ALA A 51 -3.52 -2.90 -7.53
C ALA A 51 -2.93 -4.13 -8.22
N VAL A 52 -1.69 -4.50 -7.87
CA VAL A 52 -1.12 -5.80 -8.23
C VAL A 52 -1.60 -6.81 -7.19
N TRP A 53 -2.64 -7.57 -7.53
CA TRP A 53 -3.41 -8.34 -6.54
C TRP A 53 -4.11 -9.55 -7.15
N ASP A 54 -3.97 -10.70 -6.50
CA ASP A 54 -4.51 -12.01 -6.90
C ASP A 54 -6.02 -12.19 -6.68
N GLY A 55 -6.73 -11.15 -6.23
CA GLY A 55 -8.16 -11.22 -5.94
C GLY A 55 -8.50 -11.94 -4.62
N ARG A 56 -7.53 -12.50 -3.90
CA ARG A 56 -7.76 -13.26 -2.66
C ARG A 56 -7.75 -12.34 -1.43
N PRO A 57 -8.31 -12.79 -0.30
CA PRO A 57 -8.26 -12.04 0.95
C PRO A 57 -6.83 -11.65 1.38
N ALA A 58 -6.73 -10.57 2.16
CA ALA A 58 -5.49 -10.16 2.77
C ALA A 58 -5.01 -11.19 3.80
N ARG A 59 -3.69 -11.31 3.99
CA ARG A 59 -3.09 -12.18 5.03
C ARG A 59 -3.20 -11.61 6.44
N GLY A 60 -3.49 -10.31 6.54
CA GLY A 60 -3.68 -9.55 7.76
C GLY A 60 -4.31 -8.20 7.42
N TYR A 61 -4.85 -7.53 8.43
CA TYR A 61 -5.48 -6.23 8.27
C TYR A 61 -4.51 -5.20 7.66
N GLY A 62 -5.04 -4.29 6.86
CA GLY A 62 -4.22 -3.30 6.15
C GLY A 62 -3.47 -3.88 4.95
N GLY A 63 -3.72 -5.14 4.59
CA GLY A 63 -3.18 -5.75 3.38
C GLY A 63 -3.94 -5.31 2.12
N THR A 64 -3.41 -5.69 0.95
CA THR A 64 -3.89 -5.22 -0.36
C THR A 64 -5.39 -5.39 -0.58
N ALA A 65 -6.00 -6.50 -0.14
CA ALA A 65 -7.44 -6.71 -0.30
C ALA A 65 -8.28 -5.69 0.48
N ASP A 66 -7.83 -5.27 1.68
CA ASP A 66 -8.52 -4.29 2.51
C ASP A 66 -8.44 -2.90 1.88
N VAL A 67 -7.27 -2.54 1.34
CA VAL A 67 -7.06 -1.28 0.62
C VAL A 67 -7.91 -1.21 -0.65
N VAL A 68 -7.98 -2.30 -1.43
CA VAL A 68 -8.85 -2.39 -2.61
C VAL A 68 -10.31 -2.27 -2.23
N ALA A 69 -10.74 -2.93 -1.14
CA ALA A 69 -12.10 -2.82 -0.64
C ALA A 69 -12.41 -1.39 -0.18
N TYR A 70 -11.49 -0.73 0.52
CA TYR A 70 -11.62 0.65 0.97
C TYR A 70 -11.73 1.63 -0.22
N ALA A 71 -10.82 1.53 -1.20
CA ALA A 71 -10.85 2.38 -2.40
C ALA A 71 -12.18 2.28 -3.15
N ARG A 72 -12.70 1.05 -3.33
CA ARG A 72 -14.02 0.85 -3.93
C ARG A 72 -15.15 1.51 -3.14
N ARG A 73 -15.15 1.40 -1.80
CA ARG A 73 -16.14 2.08 -0.94
C ARG A 73 -16.03 3.60 -1.01
N ALA A 74 -14.82 4.12 -1.14
CA ALA A 74 -14.54 5.55 -1.29
C ALA A 74 -14.87 6.08 -2.71
N GLY A 75 -15.33 5.23 -3.63
CA GLY A 75 -15.65 5.62 -5.00
C GLY A 75 -14.43 5.79 -5.91
N VAL A 76 -13.23 5.41 -5.46
CA VAL A 76 -12.00 5.46 -6.27
C VAL A 76 -11.97 4.25 -7.21
N PRO A 77 -11.89 4.45 -8.53
CA PRO A 77 -11.77 3.35 -9.49
C PRO A 77 -10.52 2.51 -9.23
N VAL A 78 -10.70 1.19 -9.17
CA VAL A 78 -9.61 0.22 -8.96
C VAL A 78 -9.36 -0.58 -10.24
N HIS A 79 -8.12 -0.53 -10.73
CA HIS A 79 -7.65 -1.40 -11.80
C HIS A 79 -6.76 -2.49 -11.22
N VAL A 80 -7.14 -3.75 -11.39
CA VAL A 80 -6.39 -4.90 -10.88
C VAL A 80 -5.48 -5.43 -11.98
N LEU A 81 -4.18 -5.55 -11.67
CA LEU A 81 -3.16 -6.14 -12.50
C LEU A 81 -2.76 -7.50 -11.94
N TRP A 82 -3.31 -8.57 -12.50
CA TRP A 82 -2.93 -9.94 -12.19
C TRP A 82 -2.92 -10.78 -13.47
N PRO A 83 -1.74 -11.04 -14.05
CA PRO A 83 -1.63 -11.78 -15.29
C PRO A 83 -2.12 -13.23 -15.14
N GLU A 84 -2.60 -13.79 -16.25
CA GLU A 84 -2.87 -15.22 -16.32
C GLU A 84 -1.60 -16.02 -16.00
N GLY A 85 -1.75 -17.08 -15.19
CA GLY A 85 -0.64 -17.91 -14.74
C GLY A 85 0.19 -17.35 -13.57
N ALA A 86 -0.06 -16.14 -13.09
CA ALA A 86 0.61 -15.60 -11.92
C ALA A 86 0.16 -16.30 -10.62
N SER A 87 1.10 -16.58 -9.72
CA SER A 87 0.86 -17.17 -8.40
C SER A 87 1.27 -16.23 -7.26
N ARG A 88 0.65 -16.42 -6.10
CA ARG A 88 1.03 -15.78 -4.83
C ARG A 88 1.35 -16.89 -3.81
N ASP A 89 2.57 -16.85 -3.29
CA ASP A 89 3.13 -17.84 -2.34
C ASP A 89 2.93 -17.40 -0.89
#